data_AF-A0A8T5T4C9-F1
#
_entry.id   AF-A0A8T5T4C9-F1
#
_cell.length_a   1.000
_cell.length_b   1.000
_cell.length_c   1.000
_cell.angle_alpha   90.00
_cell.angle_beta   90.00
_cell.angle_gamma   90.00
#
_symmetry.space_group_name_H-M   'P 1'
#
loop_
_entity.id
_entity.type
_entity.pdbx_description
1 polymer ?
#
loop_
_entity_poly.entity_id
_entity_poly.type
_entity_poly.pdbx_seq_one_letter_code
_entity_poly.pdbx_strand_id
1 'polypeptide(L)'
;MKFSKKWLFMLIIGFILFSSFPQSTYGVVFYTDYMPHLDAGNNEEYVLIYKYDTISNDRVIEEDLKSRICRRTPTEFQTVESDDTLITTWDFVYEGRSIASNQTDLVYFISRSYVFIAAEDTTSGNLAIFATFSEDNGRTWEELQWVHNSTVTFDYFLGFGATNLASDLFVAYSYKINPAGTIKFTETLSIDPLSLAVKSETASVDYYGDDFDFYSHENNVYIVSTYENELDEKFVRLTYTTSGTSLTTSALFTSPYGLVDTFEPTVVAWNDGFFVVAHDLILDVYDITQNITFAEYILWGAYISDLADPNTITYHTIVKALAEGYTRKSPSLSLYEGQLFVAFELTEGTQFGGGRPEIAFSFSTNGDTWTDNYMGDFKIYFNPGIFFAIATVGCFAIVLPMNLIVSKTKKK
;
A
#
# COMPACT_ATOMS: atom_id res chain seq x y z
N MET A 1 -53.88 -29.04 26.13
CA MET A 1 -52.89 -28.39 27.03
C MET A 1 -53.38 -26.98 27.34
N LYS A 2 -53.59 -26.62 28.62
CA LYS A 2 -53.90 -25.22 28.99
C LYS A 2 -52.59 -24.45 29.09
N PHE A 3 -52.30 -23.58 28.11
CA PHE A 3 -51.17 -22.66 28.20
C PHE A 3 -51.41 -21.70 29.37
N SER A 4 -50.53 -21.74 30.39
CA SER A 4 -50.66 -20.83 31.52
C SER A 4 -50.31 -19.40 31.09
N LYS A 5 -51.00 -18.39 31.64
CA LYS A 5 -50.69 -16.97 31.36
C LYS A 5 -49.21 -16.61 31.61
N LYS A 6 -48.54 -17.32 32.53
CA LYS A 6 -47.09 -17.17 32.80
C LYS A 6 -46.22 -17.61 31.61
N TRP A 7 -46.62 -18.65 30.89
CA TRP A 7 -45.92 -19.11 29.70
C TRP A 7 -46.03 -18.12 28.56
N LEU A 8 -47.22 -17.56 28.34
CA LEU A 8 -47.43 -16.52 27.34
C LEU A 8 -46.59 -15.28 27.66
N PHE A 9 -46.51 -14.89 28.93
CA PHE A 9 -45.72 -13.73 29.36
C PHE A 9 -44.21 -13.95 29.20
N MET A 10 -43.69 -15.14 29.52
CA MET A 10 -42.28 -15.50 29.27
C MET A 10 -41.96 -15.55 27.78
N LEU A 11 -42.90 -16.00 26.94
CA LEU A 11 -42.72 -16.05 25.49
C LEU A 11 -42.72 -14.64 24.89
N ILE A 12 -43.58 -13.74 25.39
CA ILE A 12 -43.59 -12.33 25.00
C ILE A 12 -42.33 -11.62 25.46
N ILE A 13 -41.87 -11.82 26.71
CA ILE A 13 -40.61 -11.23 27.18
C ILE A 13 -39.43 -11.78 26.39
N GLY A 14 -39.40 -13.09 26.11
CA GLY A 14 -38.40 -13.71 25.26
C GLY A 14 -38.40 -13.11 23.85
N PHE A 15 -39.59 -12.92 23.26
CA PHE A 15 -39.73 -12.31 21.94
C PHE A 15 -39.31 -10.84 21.95
N ILE A 16 -39.70 -10.07 22.97
CA ILE A 16 -39.29 -8.67 23.14
C ILE A 16 -37.77 -8.59 23.30
N LEU A 17 -37.16 -9.40 24.17
CA LEU A 17 -35.71 -9.47 24.35
C LEU A 17 -34.98 -9.89 23.07
N PHE A 18 -35.50 -10.88 22.34
CA PHE A 18 -34.95 -11.30 21.04
C PHE A 18 -35.10 -10.23 19.96
N SER A 19 -36.21 -9.47 19.97
CA SER A 19 -36.48 -8.37 19.03
C SER A 19 -35.85 -7.04 19.43
N SER A 20 -35.42 -6.90 20.70
CA SER A 20 -34.75 -5.73 21.26
C SER A 20 -33.24 -5.91 21.33
N PHE A 21 -32.70 -7.08 20.96
CA PHE A 21 -31.39 -7.03 20.32
C PHE A 21 -31.58 -6.08 19.16
N PRO A 22 -30.83 -4.96 19.11
CA PRO A 22 -30.86 -4.16 17.91
C PRO A 22 -30.67 -5.15 16.77
N GLN A 23 -31.47 -5.01 15.70
CA GLN A 23 -30.93 -5.35 14.40
C GLN A 23 -29.77 -4.37 14.19
N SER A 24 -28.68 -4.53 14.96
CA SER A 24 -27.36 -4.20 14.50
C SER A 24 -27.25 -5.09 13.30
N THR A 25 -27.58 -4.52 12.14
CA THR A 25 -27.01 -4.87 10.86
C THR A 25 -25.62 -5.39 11.19
N TYR A 26 -25.44 -6.71 11.06
CA TYR A 26 -24.18 -7.36 11.31
C TYR A 26 -23.23 -6.80 10.26
N GLY A 27 -22.64 -5.64 10.53
CA GLY A 27 -21.58 -5.09 9.73
C GLY A 27 -20.41 -6.01 9.98
N VAL A 28 -20.20 -6.96 9.07
CA VAL A 28 -18.92 -7.62 8.98
C VAL A 28 -17.96 -6.51 8.57
N VAL A 29 -17.11 -6.11 9.51
CA VAL A 29 -16.05 -5.15 9.25
C VAL A 29 -14.88 -5.95 8.71
N PHE A 30 -14.46 -5.58 7.53
CA PHE A 30 -13.33 -6.16 6.83
C PHE A 30 -12.30 -5.07 6.58
N TYR A 31 -11.09 -5.50 6.22
CA TYR A 31 -9.97 -4.61 5.98
C TYR A 31 -9.29 -4.96 4.66
N THR A 32 -8.64 -3.97 4.06
CA THR A 32 -7.84 -4.14 2.85
C THR A 32 -6.58 -3.30 2.95
N ASP A 33 -5.45 -3.89 2.60
CA ASP A 33 -4.13 -3.27 2.67
C ASP A 33 -3.59 -3.14 1.24
N TYR A 34 -3.25 -1.94 0.77
CA TYR A 34 -2.74 -1.71 -0.58
C TYR A 34 -1.76 -0.54 -0.66
N MET A 35 -1.08 -0.41 -1.81
CA MET A 35 0.03 0.55 -2.03
C MET A 35 1.13 0.44 -0.98
N PRO A 36 1.80 -0.73 -0.86
CA PRO A 36 2.89 -0.88 0.08
C PRO A 36 4.07 0.00 -0.32
N HIS A 37 4.59 0.80 0.62
CA HIS A 37 5.95 1.34 0.53
C HIS A 37 6.78 0.77 1.68
N LEU A 38 7.90 0.16 1.32
CA LEU A 38 8.75 -0.58 2.21
C LEU A 38 10.15 0.01 2.17
N ASP A 39 10.67 0.38 3.34
CA ASP A 39 12.05 0.82 3.46
C ASP A 39 12.72 0.22 4.69
N ALA A 40 14.05 0.16 4.65
CA ALA A 40 14.87 -0.25 5.77
C ALA A 40 14.71 0.75 6.92
N GLY A 41 14.54 0.23 8.14
CA GLY A 41 14.56 1.02 9.37
C GLY A 41 15.89 0.87 10.13
N ASN A 42 15.88 1.28 11.39
CA ASN A 42 16.95 1.00 12.34
C ASN A 42 16.87 -0.43 12.90
N ASN A 43 17.97 -0.95 13.43
CA ASN A 43 18.01 -2.22 14.19
C ASN A 43 17.48 -3.48 13.45
N GLU A 44 17.79 -3.62 12.16
CA GLU A 44 17.38 -4.79 11.34
C GLU A 44 15.85 -4.92 11.15
N GLU A 45 15.13 -3.83 11.35
CA GLU A 45 13.68 -3.74 11.11
C GLU A 45 13.38 -3.00 9.82
N TYR A 46 12.18 -3.20 9.30
CA TYR A 46 11.63 -2.49 8.14
C TYR A 46 10.37 -1.77 8.55
N VAL A 47 10.16 -0.62 7.93
CA VAL A 47 8.90 0.10 8.01
C VAL A 47 8.15 -0.17 6.72
N LEU A 48 6.95 -0.72 6.87
CA LEU A 48 5.97 -0.79 5.81
C LEU A 48 4.94 0.28 6.08
N ILE A 49 4.72 1.19 5.14
CA ILE A 49 3.53 2.04 5.12
C ILE A 49 2.58 1.54 4.04
N TYR A 50 1.30 1.73 4.27
CA TYR A 50 0.26 1.26 3.38
C TYR A 50 -1.06 1.96 3.65
N LYS A 51 -1.93 1.97 2.64
CA LYS A 51 -3.30 2.40 2.80
C LYS A 51 -4.14 1.25 3.37
N TYR A 52 -4.96 1.59 4.36
CA TYR A 52 -5.82 0.68 5.10
C TYR A 52 -7.26 1.16 5.01
N ASP A 53 -8.12 0.37 4.35
CA ASP A 53 -9.54 0.69 4.29
C ASP A 53 -10.32 -0.14 5.30
N THR A 54 -11.12 0.53 6.12
CA THR A 54 -12.15 -0.14 6.92
C THR A 54 -13.43 -0.23 6.09
N ILE A 55 -13.92 -1.45 5.86
CA ILE A 55 -15.08 -1.71 5.00
C ILE A 55 -16.23 -2.29 5.82
N SER A 56 -17.43 -1.72 5.68
CA SER A 56 -18.66 -2.20 6.30
C SER A 56 -19.81 -2.21 5.29
N ASN A 57 -20.43 -3.37 5.09
CA ASN A 57 -21.50 -3.58 4.09
C ASN A 57 -21.10 -3.11 2.68
N ASP A 58 -19.92 -3.55 2.22
CA ASP A 58 -19.36 -3.25 0.89
C ASP A 58 -19.16 -1.75 0.62
N ARG A 59 -18.98 -0.97 1.69
CA ARG A 59 -18.62 0.45 1.62
C ARG A 59 -17.40 0.71 2.48
N VAL A 60 -16.44 1.43 1.92
CA VAL A 60 -15.34 2.02 2.67
C VAL A 60 -15.94 3.07 3.61
N ILE A 61 -15.66 2.95 4.90
CA ILE A 61 -16.13 3.88 5.94
C ILE A 61 -15.01 4.71 6.55
N GLU A 62 -13.76 4.27 6.38
CA GLU A 62 -12.55 4.94 6.85
C GLU A 62 -11.41 4.48 5.95
N GLU A 63 -10.56 5.43 5.58
CA GLU A 63 -9.35 5.23 4.80
C GLU A 63 -8.21 5.83 5.62
N ASP A 64 -7.24 5.01 5.98
CA ASP A 64 -6.13 5.38 6.84
C ASP A 64 -4.81 5.14 6.10
N LEU A 65 -3.82 5.98 6.39
CA LEU A 65 -2.43 5.67 6.16
C LEU A 65 -1.85 5.06 7.44
N LYS A 66 -1.37 3.82 7.36
CA LYS A 66 -0.81 3.10 8.51
C LYS A 66 0.63 2.72 8.26
N SER A 67 1.37 2.55 9.36
CA SER A 67 2.66 1.88 9.36
C SER A 67 2.59 0.56 10.12
N ARG A 68 3.43 -0.38 9.71
CA ARG A 68 3.67 -1.65 10.39
C ARG A 68 5.15 -1.94 10.38
N ILE A 69 5.63 -2.51 11.48
CA ILE A 69 7.00 -3.00 11.55
C ILE A 69 7.09 -4.42 11.06
N CYS A 70 8.11 -4.60 10.24
CA CYS A 70 8.37 -5.75 9.45
C CYS A 70 9.72 -6.30 9.92
N ARG A 71 9.75 -7.54 10.44
CA ARG A 71 10.97 -8.23 10.87
C ARG A 71 11.11 -9.58 10.17
N ARG A 72 12.32 -9.90 9.71
CA ARG A 72 12.65 -11.25 9.27
C ARG A 72 13.27 -12.04 10.41
N THR A 73 12.77 -13.24 10.65
CA THR A 73 13.51 -14.29 11.35
C THR A 73 14.34 -15.08 10.34
N PRO A 74 15.39 -15.81 10.74
CA PRO A 74 16.24 -16.57 9.81
C PRO A 74 15.50 -17.54 8.85
N THR A 75 14.24 -17.88 9.13
CA THR A 75 13.43 -18.80 8.31
C THR A 75 12.19 -18.17 7.68
N GLU A 76 11.61 -17.12 8.26
CA GLU A 76 10.32 -16.54 7.82
C GLU A 76 10.24 -15.05 8.18
N PHE A 77 9.50 -14.27 7.39
CA PHE A 77 9.14 -12.91 7.76
C PHE A 77 7.91 -12.94 8.67
N GLN A 78 7.97 -12.26 9.82
CA GLN A 78 6.83 -12.08 10.70
C GLN A 78 6.51 -10.60 10.76
N THR A 79 5.33 -10.25 10.26
CA THR A 79 4.68 -8.99 10.64
C THR A 79 4.41 -9.04 12.14
N VAL A 80 4.82 -8.01 12.90
CA VAL A 80 4.48 -7.96 14.33
C VAL A 80 3.03 -7.50 14.43
N GLU A 81 2.11 -8.47 14.55
CA GLU A 81 0.65 -8.26 14.44
C GLU A 81 0.07 -7.19 15.40
N SER A 82 0.78 -6.73 16.43
CA SER A 82 0.25 -5.73 17.38
C SER A 82 0.59 -4.28 17.04
N ASP A 83 1.37 -4.00 16.00
CA ASP A 83 2.11 -2.73 15.90
C ASP A 83 1.63 -1.80 14.77
N ASP A 84 0.44 -2.06 14.20
CA ASP A 84 -0.16 -1.15 13.22
C ASP A 84 -0.38 0.22 13.88
N THR A 85 0.29 1.23 13.36
CA THR A 85 0.26 2.59 13.89
C THR A 85 -0.40 3.49 12.86
N LEU A 86 -1.43 4.22 13.28
CA LEU A 86 -2.04 5.25 12.44
C LEU A 86 -1.04 6.38 12.23
N ILE A 87 -0.74 6.68 10.97
CA ILE A 87 0.03 7.87 10.58
C ILE A 87 -0.94 9.06 10.50
N THR A 88 -1.96 8.92 9.65
CA THR A 88 -3.03 9.90 9.44
C THR A 88 -4.21 9.22 8.76
N THR A 89 -5.40 9.84 8.81
CA THR A 89 -6.48 9.48 7.88
C THR A 89 -6.07 9.89 6.45
N TRP A 90 -6.49 9.13 5.44
CA TRP A 90 -6.16 9.39 4.04
C TRP A 90 -6.70 10.75 3.58
N ASP A 91 -7.96 11.02 3.91
CA ASP A 91 -8.56 12.34 3.77
C ASP A 91 -8.68 12.97 5.16
N PHE A 92 -8.18 14.20 5.31
CA PHE A 92 -8.07 14.84 6.63
C PHE A 92 -8.35 16.34 6.56
N VAL A 93 -8.54 16.94 7.75
CA VAL A 93 -8.67 18.40 7.89
C VAL A 93 -7.41 18.93 8.53
N TYR A 94 -6.70 19.82 7.82
CA TYR A 94 -5.51 20.48 8.34
C TYR A 94 -5.73 21.99 8.36
N GLU A 95 -5.57 22.61 9.53
CA GLU A 95 -5.79 24.06 9.74
C GLU A 95 -7.12 24.59 9.17
N GLY A 96 -8.18 23.76 9.22
CA GLY A 96 -9.51 24.09 8.73
C GLY A 96 -9.71 23.93 7.21
N ARG A 97 -8.74 23.34 6.50
CA ARG A 97 -8.84 22.99 5.08
C ARG A 97 -9.04 21.49 4.91
N SER A 98 -9.87 21.10 3.96
CA SER A 98 -10.08 19.70 3.58
C SER A 98 -8.98 19.28 2.60
N ILE A 99 -8.24 18.23 2.99
CA ILE A 99 -7.11 17.68 2.25
C ILE A 99 -7.49 16.28 1.75
N ALA A 100 -7.26 16.03 0.46
CA ALA A 100 -7.47 14.72 -0.17
C ALA A 100 -6.12 14.15 -0.61
N SER A 101 -5.69 13.02 -0.05
CA SER A 101 -4.38 12.44 -0.37
C SER A 101 -4.39 11.76 -1.75
N ASN A 102 -3.33 11.99 -2.54
CA ASN A 102 -3.15 11.41 -3.86
C ASN A 102 -2.16 10.24 -3.82
N GLN A 103 -0.93 10.51 -3.38
CA GLN A 103 0.16 9.53 -3.32
C GLN A 103 1.00 9.75 -2.08
N THR A 104 1.67 8.69 -1.66
CA THR A 104 2.60 8.70 -0.53
C THR A 104 3.94 8.17 -0.96
N ASP A 105 4.98 8.49 -0.20
CA ASP A 105 6.24 7.77 -0.31
C ASP A 105 6.98 7.71 1.02
N LEU A 106 7.88 6.72 1.15
CA LEU A 106 8.65 6.42 2.35
C LEU A 106 10.14 6.55 2.05
N VAL A 107 10.85 7.27 2.90
CA VAL A 107 12.31 7.33 2.84
C VAL A 107 12.92 7.22 4.23
N TYR A 108 13.91 6.33 4.37
CA TYR A 108 14.76 6.27 5.54
C TYR A 108 16.04 7.08 5.35
N PHE A 109 16.19 8.12 6.15
CA PHE A 109 17.35 9.01 6.08
C PHE A 109 17.73 9.50 7.47
N ILE A 110 19.03 9.65 7.74
CA ILE A 110 19.57 10.16 9.01
C ILE A 110 18.95 9.54 10.28
N SER A 111 18.70 8.22 10.26
CA SER A 111 18.06 7.46 11.36
C SER A 111 16.59 7.80 11.62
N ARG A 112 15.88 8.30 10.61
CA ARG A 112 14.46 8.60 10.62
C ARG A 112 13.78 7.99 9.41
N SER A 113 12.59 7.43 9.61
CA SER A 113 11.67 7.11 8.52
C SER A 113 10.78 8.31 8.29
N TYR A 114 10.78 8.87 7.09
CA TYR A 114 9.93 9.98 6.68
C TYR A 114 8.82 9.45 5.79
N VAL A 115 7.61 9.92 6.04
CA VAL A 115 6.47 9.70 5.16
C VAL A 115 6.13 11.03 4.54
N PHE A 116 6.15 11.07 3.22
CA PHE A 116 5.67 12.19 2.45
C PHE A 116 4.31 11.88 1.86
N ILE A 117 3.44 12.87 1.83
CA ILE A 117 2.08 12.76 1.29
C ILE A 117 1.88 13.90 0.30
N ALA A 118 1.72 13.57 -0.98
CA ALA A 118 1.20 14.48 -1.99
C ALA A 118 -0.32 14.46 -1.92
N ALA A 119 -0.92 15.62 -1.70
CA ALA A 119 -2.35 15.76 -1.48
C ALA A 119 -2.92 17.01 -2.16
N GLU A 120 -4.20 17.02 -2.46
CA GLU A 120 -4.90 18.20 -2.98
C GLU A 120 -5.56 18.96 -1.82
N ASP A 121 -5.30 20.26 -1.72
CA ASP A 121 -6.15 21.16 -0.94
C ASP A 121 -7.43 21.39 -1.75
N THR A 122 -8.49 20.64 -1.42
CA THR A 122 -9.78 20.66 -2.12
C THR A 122 -10.46 22.05 -2.12
N THR A 123 -10.01 22.98 -1.28
CA THR A 123 -10.51 24.37 -1.29
C THR A 123 -9.86 25.21 -2.37
N SER A 124 -8.56 25.01 -2.62
CA SER A 124 -7.79 25.80 -3.59
C SER A 124 -7.55 25.07 -4.92
N GLY A 125 -7.65 23.74 -4.94
CA GLY A 125 -7.27 22.89 -6.08
C GLY A 125 -5.75 22.79 -6.26
N ASN A 126 -4.97 23.22 -5.27
CA ASN A 126 -3.51 23.21 -5.33
C ASN A 126 -2.94 21.91 -4.74
N LEU A 127 -1.75 21.52 -5.23
CA LEU A 127 -0.98 20.44 -4.64
C LEU A 127 -0.37 20.93 -3.33
N ALA A 128 -0.61 20.20 -2.27
CA ALA A 128 0.05 20.32 -0.99
C ALA A 128 0.94 19.09 -0.76
N ILE A 129 2.10 19.30 -0.14
CA ILE A 129 2.96 18.21 0.31
C ILE A 129 3.04 18.30 1.82
N PHE A 130 2.69 17.19 2.46
CA PHE A 130 2.81 17.00 3.89
C PHE A 130 3.94 16.02 4.17
N ALA A 131 4.51 16.11 5.36
CA ALA A 131 5.42 15.10 5.85
C ALA A 131 5.28 14.88 7.35
N THR A 132 5.58 13.66 7.76
CA THR A 132 5.85 13.31 9.16
C THR A 132 7.06 12.39 9.20
N PHE A 133 7.64 12.19 10.38
CA PHE A 133 8.74 11.28 10.56
C PHE A 133 8.60 10.46 11.84
N SER A 134 9.33 9.36 11.86
CA SER A 134 9.47 8.47 12.99
C SER A 134 10.94 8.21 13.30
N GLU A 135 11.30 8.25 14.58
CA GLU A 135 12.63 7.87 15.07
C GLU A 135 12.68 6.39 15.55
N ASP A 136 11.54 5.71 15.57
CA ASP A 136 11.37 4.38 16.15
C ASP A 136 10.78 3.35 15.16
N ASN A 137 11.08 3.52 13.87
CA ASN A 137 10.64 2.67 12.76
C ASN A 137 9.12 2.59 12.61
N GLY A 138 8.43 3.72 12.77
CA GLY A 138 7.00 3.83 12.55
C GLY A 138 6.15 3.24 13.67
N ARG A 139 6.65 3.13 14.91
CA ARG A 139 5.82 2.83 16.10
C ARG A 139 5.12 4.09 16.59
N THR A 140 5.80 5.23 16.45
CA THR A 140 5.25 6.55 16.71
C THR A 140 5.64 7.48 15.59
N TRP A 141 4.72 8.40 15.27
CA TRP A 141 4.90 9.43 14.25
C TRP A 141 4.76 10.79 14.90
N GLU A 142 5.61 11.70 14.50
CA GLU A 142 5.47 13.11 14.84
C GLU A 142 4.21 13.71 14.21
N GLU A 143 3.83 14.90 14.68
CA GLU A 143 2.71 15.62 14.09
C GLU A 143 2.95 15.86 12.59
N LEU A 144 1.92 15.60 11.78
CA LEU A 144 1.96 15.84 10.34
C LEU A 144 2.20 17.34 10.08
N GLN A 145 3.18 17.65 9.24
CA GLN A 145 3.57 19.03 8.94
C GLN A 145 3.28 19.37 7.49
N TRP A 146 2.82 20.60 7.26
CA TRP A 146 2.72 21.16 5.93
C TRP A 146 4.12 21.57 5.44
N VAL A 147 4.65 20.88 4.44
CA VAL A 147 6.01 21.11 3.90
C VAL A 147 6.00 22.09 2.74
N HIS A 148 5.08 21.91 1.80
CA HIS A 148 5.03 22.72 0.59
C HIS A 148 3.60 22.91 0.09
N ASN A 149 3.31 24.07 -0.50
CA ASN A 149 2.05 24.35 -1.19
C ASN A 149 2.38 24.89 -2.57
N SER A 150 2.11 24.09 -3.59
CA SER A 150 2.33 24.48 -4.96
C SER A 150 1.42 25.65 -5.30
N THR A 151 1.98 26.61 -6.04
CA THR A 151 1.19 27.68 -6.66
C THR A 151 0.73 27.30 -8.07
N VAL A 152 1.15 26.13 -8.56
CA VAL A 152 0.82 25.62 -9.88
C VAL A 152 -0.53 24.93 -9.82
N THR A 153 -1.48 25.43 -10.60
CA THR A 153 -2.70 24.71 -10.92
C THR A 153 -2.39 23.66 -11.99
N PHE A 154 -2.76 22.42 -11.73
CA PHE A 154 -2.61 21.30 -12.66
C PHE A 154 -3.98 20.71 -12.97
N ASP A 155 -4.11 20.07 -14.12
CA ASP A 155 -5.35 19.34 -14.47
C ASP A 155 -5.31 17.91 -13.94
N TYR A 156 -4.12 17.31 -13.90
CA TYR A 156 -3.93 15.98 -13.35
C TYR A 156 -2.58 15.83 -12.68
N PHE A 157 -2.61 15.26 -11.49
CA PHE A 157 -1.45 14.70 -10.80
C PHE A 157 -1.05 13.40 -11.50
N LEU A 158 0.25 13.16 -11.66
CA LEU A 158 0.75 11.98 -12.38
C LEU A 158 1.55 11.08 -11.45
N GLY A 159 2.67 11.58 -10.91
CA GLY A 159 3.57 10.75 -10.10
C GLY A 159 4.21 11.52 -8.96
N PHE A 160 4.69 10.78 -7.97
CA PHE A 160 5.29 11.27 -6.73
C PHE A 160 6.41 10.35 -6.30
N GLY A 161 7.49 10.91 -5.77
CA GLY A 161 8.52 10.13 -5.12
C GLY A 161 9.35 10.96 -4.17
N ALA A 162 9.97 10.32 -3.20
CA ALA A 162 10.85 10.88 -2.21
C ALA A 162 12.09 10.00 -2.04
N THR A 163 13.24 10.63 -1.87
CA THR A 163 14.47 9.94 -1.47
C THR A 163 15.41 10.94 -0.80
N ASN A 164 16.69 10.60 -0.63
CA ASN A 164 17.71 11.54 -0.15
C ASN A 164 18.72 11.85 -1.26
N LEU A 165 19.07 13.12 -1.46
CA LEU A 165 20.14 13.53 -2.36
C LEU A 165 21.18 14.33 -1.57
N ALA A 166 22.40 13.78 -1.49
CA ALA A 166 23.46 14.30 -0.64
C ALA A 166 23.01 14.45 0.84
N SER A 167 22.93 15.67 1.35
CA SER A 167 22.54 15.96 2.75
C SER A 167 21.06 16.25 2.94
N ASP A 168 20.29 16.28 1.86
CA ASP A 168 18.91 16.77 1.86
C ASP A 168 17.93 15.65 1.50
N LEU A 169 16.68 15.81 1.93
CA LEU A 169 15.58 15.03 1.38
C LEU A 169 15.25 15.62 0.01
N PHE A 170 15.03 14.74 -0.96
CA PHE A 170 14.68 15.06 -2.33
C PHE A 170 13.27 14.54 -2.60
N VAL A 171 12.36 15.42 -2.97
CA VAL A 171 10.99 15.07 -3.33
C VAL A 171 10.74 15.56 -4.74
N ALA A 172 10.05 14.77 -5.55
CA ALA A 172 9.61 15.20 -6.87
C ALA A 172 8.15 14.83 -7.11
N TYR A 173 7.50 15.62 -7.93
CA TYR A 173 6.14 15.33 -8.39
C TYR A 173 5.96 15.72 -9.86
N SER A 174 5.23 14.87 -10.58
CA SER A 174 4.87 15.06 -11.98
C SER A 174 3.41 15.44 -12.11
N TYR A 175 3.12 16.36 -13.03
CA TYR A 175 1.75 16.78 -13.34
C TYR A 175 1.59 17.18 -14.80
N LYS A 176 0.35 17.28 -15.28
CA LYS A 176 0.03 17.83 -16.60
C LYS A 176 -0.92 19.02 -16.53
N ILE A 177 -0.70 19.96 -17.46
CA ILE A 177 -1.57 21.12 -17.73
C ILE A 177 -2.03 21.02 -19.18
N ASN A 178 -3.31 21.28 -19.44
CA ASN A 178 -3.99 21.05 -20.71
C ASN A 178 -4.79 22.29 -21.20
N PRO A 179 -4.14 23.40 -21.58
CA PRO A 179 -4.88 24.56 -22.09
C PRO A 179 -5.17 24.48 -23.60
N ALA A 180 -4.42 23.68 -24.36
CA ALA A 180 -4.57 23.47 -25.82
C ALA A 180 -3.62 22.37 -26.38
N GLY A 181 -3.15 21.46 -25.51
CA GLY A 181 -2.09 20.48 -25.78
C GLY A 181 -1.49 20.03 -24.46
N THR A 182 -1.30 18.72 -24.28
CA THR A 182 -0.81 18.14 -23.02
C THR A 182 0.65 18.49 -22.81
N ILE A 183 0.95 19.37 -21.85
CA ILE A 183 2.32 19.63 -21.41
C ILE A 183 2.51 18.95 -20.04
N LYS A 184 3.49 18.06 -19.96
CA LYS A 184 3.86 17.34 -18.73
C LYS A 184 5.08 18.01 -18.10
N PHE A 185 5.07 18.14 -16.78
CA PHE A 185 6.15 18.77 -16.00
C PHE A 185 6.52 17.89 -14.82
N THR A 186 7.74 18.07 -14.33
CA THR A 186 8.19 17.53 -13.04
C THR A 186 8.78 18.69 -12.24
N GLU A 187 8.34 18.85 -11.00
CA GLU A 187 8.90 19.79 -10.03
C GLU A 187 9.66 19.02 -8.98
N THR A 188 10.74 19.62 -8.46
CA THR A 188 11.62 18.98 -7.48
C THR A 188 11.87 19.90 -6.31
N LEU A 189 11.93 19.31 -5.12
CA LEU A 189 12.13 19.98 -3.85
C LEU A 189 13.37 19.41 -3.16
N SER A 190 14.26 20.29 -2.71
CA SER A 190 15.25 19.95 -1.68
C SER A 190 14.71 20.39 -0.34
N ILE A 191 14.68 19.48 0.62
CA ILE A 191 14.08 19.67 1.94
C ILE A 191 15.13 19.37 3.00
N ASP A 192 15.22 20.25 4.00
CA ASP A 192 16.05 20.01 5.17
C ASP A 192 15.51 18.84 6.00
N PRO A 193 16.29 17.77 6.24
CA PRO A 193 15.75 16.58 6.91
C PRO A 193 15.44 16.82 8.40
N LEU A 194 16.03 17.84 9.03
CA LEU A 194 15.83 18.10 10.46
C LEU A 194 14.63 18.99 10.71
N SER A 195 14.44 20.01 9.88
CA SER A 195 13.38 21.02 10.03
C SER A 195 12.21 20.87 9.07
N LEU A 196 12.32 19.97 8.09
CA LEU A 196 11.38 19.81 6.98
C LEU A 196 11.13 21.10 6.16
N ALA A 197 12.02 22.09 6.29
CA ALA A 197 11.93 23.32 5.52
C ALA A 197 12.41 23.10 4.08
N VAL A 198 11.64 23.57 3.10
CA VAL A 198 12.05 23.59 1.68
C VAL A 198 13.22 24.55 1.50
N LYS A 199 14.37 24.02 1.06
CA LYS A 199 15.58 24.78 0.73
C LYS A 199 15.51 25.36 -0.68
N SER A 200 14.99 24.58 -1.62
CA SER A 200 14.79 25.00 -3.01
C SER A 200 13.64 24.23 -3.65
N GLU A 201 12.96 24.91 -4.56
CA GLU A 201 11.96 24.38 -5.47
C GLU A 201 12.43 24.67 -6.88
N THR A 202 12.45 23.66 -7.76
CA THR A 202 12.97 23.81 -9.11
C THR A 202 12.24 22.91 -10.09
N ALA A 203 11.72 23.53 -11.14
CA ALA A 203 11.18 22.83 -12.30
C ALA A 203 12.30 22.02 -12.94
N SER A 204 12.10 20.70 -13.02
CA SER A 204 12.98 19.82 -13.76
C SER A 204 12.94 20.20 -15.24
N VAL A 205 14.11 20.17 -15.87
CA VAL A 205 14.21 20.33 -17.33
C VAL A 205 13.59 19.12 -18.04
N ASP A 206 13.63 17.97 -17.39
CA ASP A 206 13.18 16.69 -17.92
C ASP A 206 11.94 16.19 -17.18
N TYR A 207 11.01 15.59 -17.94
CA TYR A 207 9.87 14.89 -17.39
C TYR A 207 10.26 13.50 -16.89
N TYR A 208 9.94 13.18 -15.63
CA TYR A 208 10.39 11.93 -15.02
C TYR A 208 9.54 10.73 -15.44
N GLY A 209 8.24 10.93 -15.67
CA GLY A 209 7.31 9.85 -16.02
C GLY A 209 5.96 10.04 -15.34
N ASP A 210 4.97 9.30 -15.83
CA ASP A 210 3.62 9.28 -15.24
C ASP A 210 3.64 8.48 -13.93
N ASP A 211 4.44 7.41 -13.86
CA ASP A 211 4.78 6.69 -12.64
C ASP A 211 6.31 6.65 -12.51
N PHE A 212 6.84 6.89 -11.32
CA PHE A 212 8.27 6.74 -11.05
C PHE A 212 8.54 6.46 -9.58
N ASP A 213 9.68 5.82 -9.32
CA ASP A 213 10.22 5.57 -7.98
C ASP A 213 11.71 5.97 -7.97
N PHE A 214 12.23 6.22 -6.77
CA PHE A 214 13.58 6.69 -6.55
C PHE A 214 14.42 5.73 -5.73
N TYR A 215 15.69 5.62 -6.11
CA TYR A 215 16.69 4.94 -5.30
C TYR A 215 17.97 5.74 -5.24
N SER A 216 18.39 6.09 -4.03
CA SER A 216 19.61 6.84 -3.81
C SER A 216 20.81 5.93 -3.60
N HIS A 217 21.82 6.12 -4.45
CA HIS A 217 23.04 5.32 -4.42
C HIS A 217 24.24 6.12 -4.92
N GLU A 218 25.34 6.08 -4.17
CA GLU A 218 26.61 6.76 -4.53
C GLU A 218 26.47 8.25 -4.92
N ASN A 219 25.62 9.00 -4.19
CA ASN A 219 25.28 10.41 -4.46
C ASN A 219 24.52 10.68 -5.77
N ASN A 220 23.96 9.65 -6.38
CA ASN A 220 23.00 9.77 -7.47
C ASN A 220 21.60 9.42 -6.96
N VAL A 221 20.58 10.05 -7.54
CA VAL A 221 19.21 9.55 -7.48
C VAL A 221 18.94 8.80 -8.77
N TYR A 222 18.78 7.49 -8.67
CA TYR A 222 18.32 6.65 -9.75
C TYR A 222 16.80 6.74 -9.82
N ILE A 223 16.28 6.88 -11.03
CA ILE A 223 14.87 7.12 -11.29
C ILE A 223 14.41 6.01 -12.21
N VAL A 224 13.60 5.11 -11.67
CA VAL A 224 12.92 4.11 -12.48
C VAL A 224 11.53 4.64 -12.79
N SER A 225 11.16 4.66 -14.07
CA SER A 225 9.91 5.31 -14.46
C SER A 225 9.25 4.68 -15.68
N THR A 226 7.95 4.93 -15.80
CA THR A 226 7.20 4.65 -17.02
C THR A 226 7.45 5.76 -18.03
N TYR A 227 8.05 5.40 -19.17
CA TYR A 227 8.35 6.27 -20.30
C TYR A 227 7.47 5.92 -21.49
N GLU A 228 6.83 6.92 -22.09
CA GLU A 228 6.03 6.81 -23.30
C GLU A 228 6.87 7.28 -24.50
N ASN A 229 7.02 6.42 -25.52
CA ASN A 229 7.76 6.77 -26.73
C ASN A 229 6.90 7.56 -27.74
N GLU A 230 7.47 7.92 -28.89
CA GLU A 230 6.76 8.66 -29.96
C GLU A 230 5.59 7.89 -30.61
N LEU A 231 5.46 6.59 -30.30
CA LEU A 231 4.40 5.70 -30.79
C LEU A 231 3.35 5.40 -29.72
N ASP A 232 3.36 6.15 -28.61
CA ASP A 232 2.50 5.93 -27.43
C ASP A 232 2.69 4.55 -26.77
N GLU A 233 3.85 3.91 -27.00
CA GLU A 233 4.22 2.67 -26.31
C GLU A 233 4.90 3.01 -24.99
N LYS A 234 4.46 2.36 -23.91
CA LYS A 234 5.01 2.54 -22.56
C LYS A 234 6.12 1.56 -22.28
N PHE A 235 7.19 2.00 -21.63
CA PHE A 235 8.34 1.18 -21.22
C PHE A 235 8.77 1.52 -19.80
N VAL A 236 9.39 0.57 -19.10
CA VAL A 236 10.13 0.89 -17.88
C VAL A 236 11.50 1.38 -18.30
N ARG A 237 11.90 2.53 -17.77
CA ARG A 237 13.19 3.17 -18.04
C ARG A 237 13.91 3.42 -16.73
N LEU A 238 15.22 3.24 -16.71
CA LEU A 238 16.10 3.67 -15.62
C LEU A 238 16.97 4.83 -16.10
N THR A 239 16.89 5.96 -15.41
CA THR A 239 17.78 7.12 -15.57
C THR A 239 18.39 7.46 -14.21
N TYR A 240 19.22 8.49 -14.16
CA TYR A 240 19.65 9.05 -12.89
C TYR A 240 19.86 10.56 -12.99
N THR A 241 19.94 11.20 -11.84
CA THR A 241 20.32 12.60 -11.68
C THR A 241 21.31 12.77 -10.53
N THR A 242 22.23 13.72 -10.69
CA THR A 242 23.17 14.15 -9.64
C THR A 242 22.76 15.45 -8.98
N SER A 243 21.86 16.20 -9.62
CA SER A 243 21.42 17.53 -9.19
C SER A 243 19.96 17.57 -8.74
N GLY A 244 19.18 16.54 -9.08
CA GLY A 244 17.74 16.53 -8.91
C GLY A 244 16.98 17.28 -10.00
N THR A 245 17.65 17.98 -10.94
CA THR A 245 16.98 18.92 -11.86
C THR A 245 17.13 18.58 -13.34
N SER A 246 18.07 17.70 -13.67
CA SER A 246 18.34 17.23 -15.03
C SER A 246 18.65 15.75 -14.99
N LEU A 247 18.02 14.99 -15.88
CA LEU A 247 18.34 13.60 -16.12
C LEU A 247 19.63 13.48 -16.94
N THR A 248 20.26 12.32 -16.89
CA THR A 248 21.28 11.98 -17.86
C THR A 248 20.70 11.89 -19.26
N THR A 249 21.48 12.31 -20.26
CA THR A 249 21.07 12.37 -21.67
C THR A 249 20.75 11.01 -22.30
N SER A 250 21.09 9.91 -21.63
CA SER A 250 20.80 8.56 -22.08
C SER A 250 20.20 7.75 -20.94
N ALA A 251 19.17 6.98 -21.25
CA ALA A 251 18.65 5.96 -20.35
C ALA A 251 19.75 4.92 -20.11
N LEU A 252 19.87 4.49 -18.86
CA LEU A 252 20.73 3.37 -18.47
C LEU A 252 20.08 2.03 -18.86
N PHE A 253 18.76 2.01 -18.89
CA PHE A 253 17.96 0.85 -19.25
C PHE A 253 16.61 1.28 -19.79
N THR A 254 16.10 0.52 -20.76
CA THR A 254 14.71 0.57 -21.21
C THR A 254 14.24 -0.86 -21.40
N SER A 255 13.04 -1.20 -20.91
CA SER A 255 12.45 -2.52 -21.14
C SER A 255 12.28 -2.79 -22.65
N PRO A 256 12.52 -4.03 -23.12
CA PRO A 256 12.48 -4.38 -24.53
C PRO A 256 11.06 -4.61 -25.03
N TYR A 257 10.12 -4.77 -24.11
CA TYR A 257 8.70 -4.94 -24.42
C TYR A 257 7.95 -3.68 -24.02
N GLY A 258 7.14 -3.22 -24.97
CA GLY A 258 6.11 -2.22 -24.72
C GLY A 258 5.07 -2.81 -23.79
N LEU A 259 4.63 -1.99 -22.88
CA LEU A 259 3.85 -2.40 -21.73
C LEU A 259 2.40 -1.94 -21.88
N VAL A 260 1.48 -2.62 -21.21
CA VAL A 260 0.04 -2.52 -21.53
C VAL A 260 -0.75 -1.56 -20.63
N ASP A 261 -0.32 -1.26 -19.40
CA ASP A 261 -1.06 -0.42 -18.43
C ASP A 261 -0.19 0.58 -17.61
N THR A 262 -0.43 0.74 -16.30
CA THR A 262 0.46 1.38 -15.29
C THR A 262 1.40 0.32 -14.69
N PHE A 263 2.59 0.70 -14.20
CA PHE A 263 3.63 -0.28 -13.84
C PHE A 263 4.21 -0.14 -12.44
N GLU A 264 4.11 1.05 -11.84
CA GLU A 264 4.67 1.40 -10.53
C GLU A 264 6.02 0.73 -10.29
N PRO A 265 7.02 1.01 -11.15
CA PRO A 265 8.28 0.31 -11.08
C PRO A 265 9.07 0.75 -9.84
N THR A 266 9.87 -0.14 -9.30
CA THR A 266 10.74 0.11 -8.13
C THR A 266 12.13 -0.48 -8.39
N VAL A 267 13.17 0.05 -7.75
CA VAL A 267 14.56 -0.30 -8.03
C VAL A 267 15.44 -0.26 -6.79
N VAL A 268 16.40 -1.17 -6.71
CA VAL A 268 17.48 -1.13 -5.70
C VAL A 268 18.82 -1.48 -6.33
N ALA A 269 19.91 -0.93 -5.80
CA ALA A 269 21.24 -1.46 -6.07
C ALA A 269 21.36 -2.84 -5.39
N TRP A 270 21.81 -3.85 -6.12
CA TRP A 270 21.94 -5.22 -5.61
C TRP A 270 23.13 -5.91 -6.25
N ASN A 271 23.97 -6.53 -5.41
CA ASN A 271 25.29 -7.01 -5.80
C ASN A 271 26.11 -5.89 -6.47
N ASP A 272 26.60 -6.13 -7.68
CA ASP A 272 27.40 -5.18 -8.47
C ASP A 272 26.54 -4.40 -9.50
N GLY A 273 25.21 -4.47 -9.38
CA GLY A 273 24.28 -3.92 -10.36
C GLY A 273 22.99 -3.38 -9.74
N PHE A 274 21.93 -3.36 -10.54
CA PHE A 274 20.59 -2.91 -10.12
C PHE A 274 19.56 -4.00 -10.36
N PHE A 275 18.61 -4.13 -9.45
CA PHE A 275 17.43 -4.97 -9.64
C PHE A 275 16.20 -4.07 -9.72
N VAL A 276 15.48 -4.16 -10.83
CA VAL A 276 14.23 -3.46 -11.07
C VAL A 276 13.09 -4.44 -10.93
N VAL A 277 11.99 -4.01 -10.31
CA VAL A 277 10.73 -4.75 -10.28
C VAL A 277 9.62 -3.85 -10.80
N ALA A 278 8.71 -4.42 -11.59
CA ALA A 278 7.47 -3.74 -11.95
C ALA A 278 6.35 -4.76 -12.13
N HIS A 279 5.11 -4.29 -12.12
CA HIS A 279 3.96 -5.11 -12.49
C HIS A 279 3.57 -4.85 -13.94
N ASP A 280 3.13 -5.84 -14.71
CA ASP A 280 2.59 -5.66 -16.07
C ASP A 280 1.26 -6.39 -16.22
N LEU A 281 0.37 -5.85 -17.06
CA LEU A 281 -0.93 -6.41 -17.36
C LEU A 281 -0.81 -7.45 -18.48
N ILE A 282 -1.05 -8.71 -18.13
CA ILE A 282 -1.36 -9.76 -19.10
C ILE A 282 -2.84 -9.64 -19.45
N LEU A 283 -3.14 -9.03 -20.59
CA LEU A 283 -4.51 -8.91 -21.09
C LEU A 283 -5.14 -10.28 -21.38
N ASP A 284 -6.40 -10.41 -20.97
CA ASP A 284 -7.39 -11.42 -21.39
C ASP A 284 -6.91 -12.89 -21.34
N VAL A 285 -6.53 -13.35 -20.16
CA VAL A 285 -6.35 -14.79 -19.94
C VAL A 285 -7.74 -15.45 -19.97
N TYR A 286 -8.01 -16.21 -21.02
CA TYR A 286 -9.23 -17.01 -21.14
C TYR A 286 -9.00 -18.40 -20.52
N ASP A 287 -9.63 -18.66 -19.38
CA ASP A 287 -9.69 -20.00 -18.81
C ASP A 287 -10.83 -20.78 -19.47
N ILE A 288 -10.46 -21.74 -20.34
CA ILE A 288 -11.41 -22.60 -21.04
C ILE A 288 -12.18 -23.55 -20.10
N THR A 289 -11.61 -23.89 -18.95
CA THR A 289 -12.22 -24.79 -17.96
C THR A 289 -13.38 -24.09 -17.26
N GLN A 290 -13.20 -22.80 -17.00
CA GLN A 290 -14.18 -21.95 -16.32
C GLN A 290 -15.03 -21.13 -17.28
N ASN A 291 -14.64 -21.06 -18.56
CA ASN A 291 -15.26 -20.27 -19.62
C ASN A 291 -15.39 -18.78 -19.27
N ILE A 292 -14.29 -18.20 -18.79
CA ILE A 292 -14.20 -16.80 -18.35
C ILE A 292 -12.90 -16.16 -18.86
N THR A 293 -12.94 -14.84 -19.03
CA THR A 293 -11.77 -14.00 -19.33
C THR A 293 -11.51 -13.09 -18.14
N PHE A 294 -10.26 -13.00 -17.68
CA PHE A 294 -9.87 -12.08 -16.62
C PHE A 294 -8.54 -11.40 -16.94
N ALA A 295 -8.32 -10.24 -16.32
CA ALA A 295 -7.06 -9.53 -16.33
C ALA A 295 -6.13 -10.12 -15.27
N GLU A 296 -4.91 -10.47 -15.65
CA GLU A 296 -3.87 -10.93 -14.72
C GLU A 296 -2.73 -9.93 -14.73
N TYR A 297 -2.23 -9.57 -13.54
CA TYR A 297 -1.05 -8.74 -13.42
C TYR A 297 0.11 -9.62 -12.93
N ILE A 298 1.24 -9.55 -13.63
CA ILE A 298 2.47 -10.25 -13.25
C ILE A 298 3.49 -9.30 -12.67
N LEU A 299 4.25 -9.80 -11.70
CA LEU A 299 5.47 -9.13 -11.25
C LEU A 299 6.67 -9.72 -11.99
N TRP A 300 7.34 -8.88 -12.74
CA TRP A 300 8.60 -9.21 -13.40
C TRP A 300 9.75 -8.44 -12.78
N GLY A 301 10.94 -9.02 -12.85
CA GLY A 301 12.18 -8.43 -12.39
C GLY A 301 13.21 -8.34 -13.50
N ALA A 302 14.11 -7.38 -13.42
CA ALA A 302 15.25 -7.26 -14.32
C ALA A 302 16.51 -6.95 -13.51
N TYR A 303 17.50 -7.85 -13.57
CA TYR A 303 18.84 -7.60 -13.04
C TYR A 303 19.73 -6.99 -14.13
N ILE A 304 20.36 -5.87 -13.82
CA ILE A 304 21.21 -5.10 -14.72
C ILE A 304 22.61 -5.04 -14.09
N SER A 305 23.53 -5.88 -14.56
CA SER A 305 24.89 -5.95 -13.99
C SER A 305 25.86 -4.88 -14.53
N ASP A 306 25.58 -4.32 -15.71
CA ASP A 306 26.29 -3.15 -16.22
C ASP A 306 25.29 -2.19 -16.88
N LEU A 307 25.10 -1.02 -16.27
CA LEU A 307 24.22 0.03 -16.78
C LEU A 307 24.69 0.62 -18.11
N ALA A 308 25.94 0.36 -18.53
CA ALA A 308 26.47 0.80 -19.82
C ALA A 308 26.31 -0.24 -20.94
N ASP A 309 25.96 -1.50 -20.65
CA ASP A 309 25.80 -2.56 -21.63
C ASP A 309 24.42 -3.24 -21.52
N PRO A 310 23.50 -2.99 -22.46
CA PRO A 310 22.16 -3.59 -22.44
C PRO A 310 22.16 -5.12 -22.57
N ASN A 311 23.26 -5.75 -22.99
CA ASN A 311 23.34 -7.22 -23.04
C ASN A 311 23.49 -7.87 -21.65
N THR A 312 23.65 -7.07 -20.61
CA THR A 312 23.81 -7.56 -19.24
C THR A 312 22.50 -7.78 -18.49
N ILE A 313 21.37 -7.50 -19.15
CA ILE A 313 20.06 -7.58 -18.54
C ILE A 313 19.60 -9.03 -18.48
N THR A 314 19.25 -9.49 -17.27
CA THR A 314 18.61 -10.79 -17.04
C THR A 314 17.19 -10.56 -16.54
N TYR A 315 16.20 -11.12 -17.23
CA TYR A 315 14.79 -11.02 -16.82
C TYR A 315 14.40 -12.18 -15.93
N HIS A 316 13.61 -11.87 -14.92
CA HIS A 316 13.13 -12.81 -13.91
C HIS A 316 11.60 -12.70 -13.80
N THR A 317 10.95 -13.83 -13.54
CA THR A 317 9.56 -13.84 -13.11
C THR A 317 9.56 -13.92 -11.59
N ILE A 318 9.12 -12.87 -10.92
CA ILE A 318 9.16 -12.76 -9.45
C ILE A 318 8.07 -13.62 -8.85
N VAL A 319 6.84 -13.45 -9.33
CA VAL A 319 5.74 -14.33 -8.97
C VAL A 319 5.11 -14.85 -10.25
N LYS A 320 5.06 -16.18 -10.38
CA LYS A 320 4.46 -16.82 -11.55
C LYS A 320 2.96 -16.57 -11.56
N ALA A 321 2.41 -16.45 -12.76
CA ALA A 321 0.99 -16.59 -13.02
C ALA A 321 0.52 -17.94 -12.47
N LEU A 322 -0.08 -17.91 -11.30
CA LEU A 322 -0.86 -19.02 -10.80
C LEU A 322 -2.19 -18.83 -11.51
N ALA A 323 -2.60 -19.77 -12.37
CA ALA A 323 -3.92 -19.80 -13.03
C ALA A 323 -5.12 -19.85 -12.05
N GLU A 324 -4.87 -19.47 -10.80
CA GLU A 324 -5.76 -19.21 -9.69
C GLU A 324 -6.42 -17.84 -9.81
N GLY A 325 -5.98 -16.98 -10.74
CA GLY A 325 -6.58 -15.68 -11.04
C GLY A 325 -6.43 -14.71 -9.89
N TYR A 326 -5.19 -14.41 -9.50
CA TYR A 326 -4.84 -13.34 -8.57
C TYR A 326 -4.05 -12.25 -9.31
N THR A 327 -4.27 -10.99 -8.97
CA THR A 327 -3.50 -9.86 -9.48
C THR A 327 -2.41 -9.47 -8.49
N ARG A 328 -1.23 -9.11 -9.00
CA ARG A 328 -0.09 -8.64 -8.21
C ARG A 328 0.36 -7.28 -8.71
N LYS A 329 0.31 -6.26 -7.86
CA LYS A 329 0.52 -4.84 -8.23
C LYS A 329 1.31 -4.08 -7.19
N SER A 330 1.67 -2.84 -7.52
CA SER A 330 2.31 -1.89 -6.61
C SER A 330 3.51 -2.48 -5.87
N PRO A 331 4.52 -3.02 -6.59
CA PRO A 331 5.68 -3.59 -5.92
C PRO A 331 6.48 -2.49 -5.22
N SER A 332 6.94 -2.78 -4.01
CA SER A 332 7.97 -2.01 -3.31
C SER A 332 9.12 -2.93 -2.96
N LEU A 333 10.30 -2.59 -3.49
CA LEU A 333 11.49 -3.42 -3.45
C LEU A 333 12.48 -2.85 -2.45
N SER A 334 13.03 -3.72 -1.62
CA SER A 334 14.10 -3.38 -0.68
C SER A 334 15.13 -4.52 -0.61
N LEU A 335 16.21 -4.28 0.13
CA LEU A 335 17.22 -5.29 0.43
C LEU A 335 17.18 -5.68 1.91
N TYR A 336 17.30 -6.98 2.17
CA TYR A 336 17.49 -7.55 3.50
C TYR A 336 18.73 -8.45 3.53
N GLU A 337 19.75 -8.09 4.31
CA GLU A 337 21.00 -8.87 4.41
C GLU A 337 21.60 -9.22 3.03
N GLY A 338 21.48 -8.31 2.05
CA GLY A 338 21.92 -8.52 0.67
C GLY A 338 21.00 -9.40 -0.19
N GLN A 339 19.81 -9.75 0.29
CA GLN A 339 18.79 -10.49 -0.44
C GLN A 339 17.68 -9.54 -0.91
N LEU A 340 17.09 -9.85 -2.06
CA LEU A 340 15.96 -9.11 -2.62
C LEU A 340 14.69 -9.42 -1.83
N PHE A 341 13.94 -8.37 -1.53
CA PHE A 341 12.70 -8.44 -0.79
C PHE A 341 11.67 -7.53 -1.45
N VAL A 342 10.52 -8.09 -1.84
CA VAL A 342 9.44 -7.32 -2.47
C VAL A 342 8.15 -7.46 -1.65
N ALA A 343 7.54 -6.32 -1.34
CA ALA A 343 6.16 -6.21 -0.89
C ALA A 343 5.29 -5.84 -2.10
N PHE A 344 4.07 -6.38 -2.19
CA PHE A 344 3.16 -6.07 -3.29
C PHE A 344 1.70 -6.27 -2.87
N GLU A 345 0.81 -5.60 -3.56
CA GLU A 345 -0.63 -5.86 -3.47
C GLU A 345 -0.95 -7.21 -4.11
N LEU A 346 -1.63 -8.08 -3.38
CA LEU A 346 -2.19 -9.34 -3.84
C LEU A 346 -3.71 -9.28 -3.72
N THR A 347 -4.39 -9.41 -4.85
CA THR A 347 -5.85 -9.28 -4.91
C THR A 347 -6.42 -10.46 -5.66
N GLU A 348 -7.53 -11.04 -5.18
CA GLU A 348 -8.24 -12.03 -5.98
C GLU A 348 -8.74 -11.36 -7.27
N GLY A 349 -8.47 -11.99 -8.40
CA GLY A 349 -8.85 -11.50 -9.71
C GLY A 349 -10.36 -11.33 -9.82
N THR A 350 -10.77 -10.57 -10.85
CA THR A 350 -12.16 -10.16 -11.07
C THR A 350 -13.16 -11.31 -11.11
N GLN A 351 -12.70 -12.54 -11.39
CA GLN A 351 -13.49 -13.77 -11.36
C GLN A 351 -14.13 -14.10 -10.00
N PHE A 352 -13.54 -13.65 -8.89
CA PHE A 352 -14.08 -13.89 -7.54
C PHE A 352 -14.93 -12.73 -7.01
N GLY A 353 -15.25 -11.75 -7.87
CA GLY A 353 -16.02 -10.56 -7.50
C GLY A 353 -15.15 -9.35 -7.13
N GLY A 354 -13.86 -9.38 -7.46
CA GLY A 354 -12.87 -8.39 -7.01
C GLY A 354 -12.51 -8.67 -5.56
N GLY A 355 -11.45 -9.46 -5.38
CA GLY A 355 -10.92 -9.76 -4.06
C GLY A 355 -10.56 -8.49 -3.31
N ARG A 356 -10.38 -8.64 -2.01
CA ARG A 356 -9.82 -7.59 -1.17
C ARG A 356 -8.31 -7.58 -1.37
N PRO A 357 -7.70 -6.42 -1.67
CA PRO A 357 -6.26 -6.36 -1.73
C PRO A 357 -5.67 -6.61 -0.34
N GLU A 358 -4.60 -7.40 -0.35
CA GLU A 358 -3.76 -7.69 0.82
C GLU A 358 -2.30 -7.45 0.45
N ILE A 359 -1.47 -7.09 1.43
CA ILE A 359 -0.03 -6.99 1.21
C ILE A 359 0.58 -8.38 1.38
N ALA A 360 1.21 -8.83 0.30
CA ALA A 360 2.00 -10.05 0.28
C ALA A 360 3.48 -9.74 0.07
N PHE A 361 4.31 -10.71 0.44
CA PHE A 361 5.75 -10.62 0.41
C PHE A 361 6.36 -11.77 -0.37
N SER A 362 7.45 -11.51 -1.09
CA SER A 362 8.30 -12.54 -1.68
C SER A 362 9.78 -12.18 -1.56
N PHE A 363 10.62 -13.21 -1.52
CA PHE A 363 12.06 -13.08 -1.26
C PHE A 363 12.87 -13.81 -2.32
N SER A 364 14.01 -13.25 -2.66
CA SER A 364 15.00 -13.94 -3.48
C SER A 364 16.42 -13.72 -3.00
N THR A 365 17.17 -14.81 -2.95
CA THR A 365 18.61 -14.77 -2.66
C THR A 365 19.46 -14.58 -3.91
N ASN A 366 18.88 -14.73 -5.09
CA ASN A 366 19.59 -14.82 -6.37
C ASN A 366 18.86 -14.15 -7.54
N GLY A 367 17.72 -13.49 -7.33
CA GLY A 367 16.88 -12.89 -8.37
C GLY A 367 16.07 -13.90 -9.19
N ASP A 368 16.53 -15.15 -9.30
CA ASP A 368 15.92 -16.20 -10.12
C ASP A 368 14.81 -16.98 -9.42
N THR A 369 15.07 -17.36 -8.17
CA THR A 369 14.16 -18.18 -7.38
C THR A 369 13.55 -17.35 -6.29
N TRP A 370 12.23 -17.28 -6.29
CA TRP A 370 11.43 -16.53 -5.34
C TRP A 370 10.65 -17.47 -4.45
N THR A 371 10.47 -17.08 -3.19
CA THR A 371 9.61 -17.82 -2.26
C THR A 371 8.15 -17.68 -2.65
N ASP A 372 7.31 -18.58 -2.13
CA ASP A 372 5.86 -18.42 -2.19
C ASP A 372 5.40 -17.11 -1.52
N ASN A 373 4.19 -16.66 -1.85
CA ASN A 373 3.61 -15.43 -1.31
C ASN A 373 3.34 -15.61 0.18
N TYR A 374 4.01 -14.83 1.01
CA TYR A 374 3.66 -14.71 2.43
C TYR A 374 2.66 -13.58 2.58
N MET A 375 1.42 -13.90 2.97
CA MET A 375 0.45 -12.89 3.37
C MET A 375 0.80 -12.43 4.79
N GLY A 376 0.77 -11.12 5.05
CA GLY A 376 0.76 -10.64 6.43
C GLY A 376 -0.48 -11.19 7.13
N ASP A 377 -0.32 -11.95 8.22
CA ASP A 377 -1.35 -12.83 8.77
C ASP A 377 -2.74 -12.18 8.96
N PHE A 378 -3.79 -12.98 8.69
CA PHE A 378 -5.20 -12.63 8.81
C PHE A 378 -5.62 -12.39 10.27
N LYS A 379 -5.96 -11.16 10.63
CA LYS A 379 -6.71 -10.91 11.87
C LYS A 379 -8.20 -11.16 11.68
N ILE A 380 -8.66 -12.37 12.01
CA ILE A 380 -10.10 -12.63 12.20
C ILE A 380 -10.52 -12.05 13.55
N TYR A 381 -10.99 -10.80 13.55
CA TYR A 381 -11.66 -10.25 14.73
C TYR A 381 -13.05 -10.87 14.88
N PHE A 382 -13.16 -11.87 15.76
CA PHE A 382 -14.47 -12.35 16.18
C PHE A 382 -15.20 -11.25 16.96
N ASN A 383 -16.34 -10.80 16.41
CA ASN A 383 -17.17 -9.77 17.02
C ASN A 383 -17.49 -10.13 18.49
N PRO A 384 -17.19 -9.27 19.48
CA PRO A 384 -17.47 -9.53 20.89
C PRO A 384 -18.96 -9.78 21.18
N GLY A 385 -19.86 -9.30 20.31
CA GLY A 385 -21.29 -9.58 20.34
C GLY A 385 -21.63 -11.07 20.17
N ILE A 386 -20.82 -11.86 19.45
CA ILE A 386 -20.99 -13.31 19.36
C ILE A 386 -20.76 -13.98 20.71
N PHE A 387 -19.73 -13.55 21.46
CA PHE A 387 -19.49 -14.06 22.81
C PHE A 387 -20.61 -13.65 23.78
N PHE A 388 -21.14 -12.43 23.63
CA PHE A 388 -22.28 -11.98 24.43
C PHE A 388 -23.56 -12.78 24.11
N ALA A 389 -23.82 -13.07 22.83
CA ALA A 389 -24.95 -13.89 22.40
C ALA A 389 -24.82 -15.35 22.88
N ILE A 390 -23.64 -15.97 22.72
CA ILE A 390 -23.36 -17.33 23.21
C ILE A 390 -23.49 -17.39 24.73
N ALA A 391 -22.94 -16.40 25.46
CA ALA A 391 -23.06 -16.33 26.91
C ALA A 391 -24.50 -16.12 27.37
N THR A 392 -25.28 -15.29 26.65
CA THR A 392 -26.70 -15.05 26.97
C THR A 392 -27.54 -16.29 26.70
N VAL A 393 -27.38 -16.93 25.54
CA VAL A 393 -28.05 -18.19 25.20
C VAL A 393 -27.65 -19.31 26.17
N GLY A 394 -26.37 -19.41 26.53
CA GLY A 394 -25.86 -20.34 27.53
C GLY A 394 -26.47 -20.10 28.92
N CYS A 395 -26.55 -18.84 29.37
CA CYS A 395 -27.22 -18.48 30.63
C CYS A 395 -28.69 -18.88 30.61
N PHE A 396 -29.42 -18.61 29.53
CA PHE A 396 -30.84 -19.01 29.41
C PHE A 396 -30.99 -20.54 29.35
N ALA A 397 -30.13 -21.24 28.62
CA ALA A 397 -30.15 -22.68 28.49
C ALA A 397 -29.82 -23.42 29.80
N ILE A 398 -29.09 -22.79 30.72
CA ILE A 398 -28.77 -23.36 32.05
C ILE A 398 -29.81 -22.95 33.10
N VAL A 399 -30.21 -21.68 33.13
CA VAL A 399 -31.12 -21.14 34.16
C VAL A 399 -32.55 -21.66 33.99
N LEU A 400 -33.02 -21.86 32.76
CA LEU A 400 -34.39 -22.32 32.51
C LEU A 400 -34.61 -23.77 32.99
N PRO A 401 -33.73 -24.74 32.67
CA PRO A 401 -33.83 -26.10 33.22
C PRO A 401 -33.60 -26.15 34.72
N MET A 402 -32.64 -25.39 35.27
CA MET A 402 -32.40 -25.37 36.72
C MET A 402 -33.63 -24.87 37.49
N ASN A 403 -34.29 -23.80 37.02
CA ASN A 403 -35.54 -23.34 37.64
C ASN A 403 -36.70 -24.32 37.49
N LEU A 404 -36.78 -25.06 36.38
CA LEU A 404 -37.76 -26.14 36.19
C LEU A 404 -37.51 -27.32 37.14
N ILE A 405 -36.25 -27.67 37.38
CA ILE A 405 -35.86 -28.73 38.33
C ILE A 405 -36.17 -28.30 39.77
N VAL A 406 -35.73 -27.09 40.17
CA VAL A 406 -35.92 -26.55 41.52
C VAL A 406 -37.40 -26.30 41.86
N SER A 407 -38.23 -25.89 40.88
CA SER A 407 -39.66 -25.70 41.10
C SER A 407 -40.45 -27.01 41.22
N LYS A 408 -39.95 -28.11 40.64
CA LYS A 408 -40.53 -29.45 40.82
C LYS A 408 -40.11 -30.09 42.15
N THR A 409 -38.90 -29.81 42.64
CA THR A 409 -38.46 -30.35 43.94
C THR A 409 -39.08 -29.64 45.13
N LYS A 410 -39.40 -28.34 45.04
CA LYS A 410 -40.15 -27.59 46.09
C LYS A 410 -41.65 -27.93 46.20
N LYS A 411 -42.19 -28.78 45.32
CA LYS A 411 -43.57 -29.27 45.36
C LYS A 411 -43.73 -30.68 45.94
N LYS A 412 -42.64 -31.25 46.47
CA LYS A 412 -42.67 -32.31 47.46
C LYS A 412 -42.28 -31.69 48.80
#